data_AF-A0ABC8Z1L1-F1
#
_entry.id   AF-A0ABC8Z1L1-F1
#
_cell.length_a   1.000
_cell.length_b   1.000
_cell.length_c   1.000
_cell.angle_alpha   90.00
_cell.angle_beta   90.00
_cell.angle_gamma   90.00
#
_symmetry.space_group_name_H-M   'P 1'
#
loop_
_entity.id
_entity.type
_entity.pdbx_description
1 polymer ?
#
loop_
_entity_poly.entity_id
_entity_poly.type
_entity_poly.pdbx_seq_one_letter_code
_entity_poly.pdbx_strand_id
1 'polypeptide(L)'
;MAEPPQTLALAGLILLNLLLTAAALYLNVRRVLRARRRAHQQQEQQPVPEAAAREPPAPEEGEGEEHADEGGREKQRRRRRRARRRRQQQEVEGAEGGGGGDGNARAAAPSAKAAGREGKAAEEEVLLPRRPQFPLASVAGALQRRINARYDDLARASEARCLTIEQVNEFLNCLIDARNELLQRCENVQRSFKIKKAMLSNHRNYRSSYDRLFDQVCRLEAERDNLKKDAAIYNYIQERLQKSVPYKMIMELSAMEMEAPEISFEELLAKEKEDTAFWQPNGKMRSISSK
;
A
#
# COMPACT_ATOMS: atom_id res chain seq x y z
N MET A 1 -19.18 48.32 -27.36
CA MET A 1 -18.92 47.55 -26.12
C MET A 1 -17.87 46.50 -26.46
N ALA A 2 -16.60 46.80 -26.24
CA ALA A 2 -15.48 45.92 -26.62
C ALA A 2 -15.13 45.03 -25.42
N GLU A 3 -15.28 43.71 -25.58
CA GLU A 3 -14.83 42.69 -24.61
C GLU A 3 -13.31 42.81 -24.40
N PRO A 4 -12.81 42.71 -23.15
CA PRO A 4 -11.40 42.90 -22.86
C PRO A 4 -10.55 41.73 -23.41
N PRO A 5 -9.38 41.99 -24.01
CA PRO A 5 -8.54 40.97 -24.68
C PRO A 5 -8.01 39.86 -23.75
N GLN A 6 -8.13 40.05 -22.44
CA GLN A 6 -7.66 39.11 -21.41
C GLN A 6 -8.55 37.87 -21.28
N THR A 7 -9.85 37.97 -21.56
CA THR A 7 -10.78 36.83 -21.46
C THR A 7 -10.55 35.83 -22.59
N LEU A 8 -10.28 36.33 -23.80
CA LEU A 8 -9.92 35.52 -24.96
C LEU A 8 -8.57 34.82 -24.78
N ALA A 9 -7.59 35.50 -24.18
CA ALA A 9 -6.28 34.90 -23.89
C ALA A 9 -6.38 33.76 -22.86
N LEU A 10 -7.16 33.94 -21.78
CA LEU A 10 -7.40 32.90 -20.78
C LEU A 10 -8.19 31.72 -21.36
N ALA A 11 -9.22 31.97 -22.17
CA ALA A 11 -9.96 30.92 -22.86
C ALA A 11 -9.06 30.12 -23.82
N GLY A 12 -8.16 30.81 -24.53
CA GLY A 12 -7.16 30.17 -25.40
C GLY A 12 -6.20 29.25 -24.63
N LEU A 13 -5.69 29.70 -23.47
CA LEU A 13 -4.82 28.88 -22.62
C LEU A 13 -5.54 27.66 -22.04
N ILE A 14 -6.83 27.79 -21.67
CA ILE A 14 -7.63 26.67 -21.18
C ILE A 14 -7.85 25.63 -22.29
N LEU A 15 -8.18 26.07 -23.50
CA LEU A 15 -8.34 25.18 -24.65
C LEU A 15 -7.03 24.49 -25.03
N LEU A 16 -5.90 25.20 -24.98
CA LEU A 16 -4.58 24.62 -25.24
C LEU A 16 -4.23 23.53 -24.21
N ASN A 17 -4.49 23.78 -22.92
CA ASN A 17 -4.27 22.79 -21.86
C ASN A 17 -5.19 21.56 -22.01
N LEU A 18 -6.44 21.76 -22.41
CA LEU A 18 -7.37 20.65 -22.71
C LEU A 18 -6.89 19.82 -23.90
N LEU A 19 -6.36 20.46 -24.95
CA LEU A 19 -5.80 19.76 -26.11
C LEU A 19 -4.53 18.97 -25.75
N LEU A 20 -3.63 19.56 -24.94
CA LEU A 20 -2.40 18.90 -24.49
C LEU A 20 -2.70 17.69 -23.61
N THR A 21 -3.65 17.81 -22.68
CA THR A 21 -4.07 16.70 -21.80
C THR A 21 -4.76 15.59 -22.58
N ALA A 22 -5.63 15.92 -23.54
CA ALA A 22 -6.24 14.96 -24.45
C ALA A 22 -5.20 14.23 -25.32
N ALA A 23 -4.19 14.95 -25.84
CA ALA A 23 -3.10 14.36 -26.61
C ALA A 23 -2.22 13.42 -25.76
N ALA A 24 -1.90 13.80 -24.53
CA ALA A 24 -1.14 12.95 -23.60
C ALA A 24 -1.91 11.67 -23.24
N LEU A 25 -3.22 11.77 -22.98
CA LEU A 25 -4.09 10.62 -22.75
C LEU A 25 -4.15 9.72 -23.99
N TYR A 26 -4.30 10.28 -25.17
CA TYR A 26 -4.31 9.53 -26.43
C TYR A 26 -3.00 8.77 -26.67
N LEU A 27 -1.85 9.40 -26.43
CA LEU A 27 -0.54 8.75 -26.56
C LEU A 27 -0.35 7.63 -25.54
N ASN A 28 -0.81 7.82 -24.29
CA ASN A 28 -0.74 6.78 -23.25
C ASN A 28 -1.62 5.57 -23.59
N VAL A 29 -2.87 5.80 -24.03
CA VAL A 29 -3.75 4.72 -24.51
C VAL A 29 -3.12 3.99 -25.69
N ARG A 30 -2.55 4.72 -26.66
CA ARG A 30 -1.88 4.13 -27.82
C ARG A 30 -0.64 3.31 -27.44
N ARG A 31 0.13 3.75 -26.44
CA ARG A 31 1.28 3.00 -25.90
C ARG A 31 0.84 1.70 -25.23
N VAL A 32 -0.20 1.73 -24.41
CA VAL A 32 -0.76 0.53 -23.75
C VAL A 32 -1.29 -0.46 -24.78
N LEU A 33 -2.00 0.02 -25.81
CA LEU A 33 -2.51 -0.83 -26.89
C LEU A 33 -1.39 -1.47 -27.72
N ARG A 34 -0.27 -0.76 -27.92
CA ARG A 34 0.92 -1.31 -28.60
C ARG A 34 1.65 -2.36 -27.73
N ALA A 35 1.78 -2.10 -26.43
CA ALA A 35 2.38 -3.06 -25.49
C ALA A 35 1.58 -4.37 -25.42
N ARG A 36 0.25 -4.29 -25.39
CA ARG A 36 -0.62 -5.47 -25.44
C ARG A 36 -0.49 -6.28 -26.72
N ARG A 37 -0.35 -5.62 -27.88
CA ARG A 37 -0.13 -6.33 -29.17
C ARG A 37 1.22 -7.05 -29.19
N ARG A 38 2.27 -6.44 -28.65
CA ARG A 38 3.61 -7.07 -28.55
C ARG A 38 3.60 -8.28 -27.63
N ALA A 39 2.89 -8.21 -26.50
CA ALA A 39 2.73 -9.34 -25.58
C ALA A 39 2.00 -10.51 -26.25
N HIS A 40 0.99 -10.22 -27.08
CA HIS A 40 0.28 -11.28 -27.81
C HIS A 40 1.15 -11.93 -28.89
N GLN A 41 1.96 -11.15 -29.62
CA GLN A 41 2.91 -11.68 -30.61
C GLN A 41 4.04 -12.52 -30.01
N GLN A 42 4.52 -12.20 -28.80
CA GLN A 42 5.52 -13.02 -28.10
C GLN A 42 4.95 -14.35 -27.61
N GLN A 43 3.64 -14.42 -27.34
CA GLN A 43 2.99 -15.65 -26.91
C GLN A 43 2.72 -16.62 -28.06
N GLU A 44 2.60 -16.13 -29.30
CA GLU A 44 2.45 -16.98 -30.50
C GLU A 44 3.78 -17.52 -31.06
N GLN A 45 4.94 -17.07 -30.58
CA GLN A 45 6.26 -17.46 -31.11
C GLN A 45 7.06 -18.43 -30.22
N GLN A 46 6.47 -19.02 -29.17
CA GLN A 46 7.15 -20.07 -28.42
C GLN A 46 7.18 -21.39 -29.22
N PRO A 47 8.37 -21.93 -29.56
CA PRO A 47 8.45 -23.22 -30.24
C PRO A 47 8.18 -24.35 -29.25
N VAL A 48 7.33 -25.29 -29.65
CA VAL A 48 7.07 -26.55 -28.94
C VAL A 48 8.34 -27.40 -28.96
N PRO A 49 8.85 -27.92 -27.82
CA PRO A 49 10.02 -28.78 -27.82
C PRO A 49 9.68 -30.15 -28.44
N GLU A 50 10.50 -30.50 -29.41
CA GLU A 50 10.48 -31.66 -30.28
C GLU A 50 10.62 -32.98 -29.49
N ALA A 51 9.67 -33.88 -29.71
CA ALA A 51 9.58 -35.19 -29.09
C ALA A 51 10.57 -36.18 -29.75
N ALA A 52 11.43 -36.80 -28.94
CA ALA A 52 12.26 -37.91 -29.35
C ALA A 52 11.50 -39.25 -29.21
N ALA A 53 11.32 -39.90 -30.36
CA ALA A 53 11.31 -41.34 -30.62
C ALA A 53 10.30 -42.28 -29.91
N ARG A 54 9.19 -42.51 -30.63
CA ARG A 54 8.44 -43.76 -30.91
C ARG A 54 8.79 -45.08 -30.19
N GLU A 55 7.75 -45.77 -29.68
CA GLU A 55 7.20 -47.06 -30.18
C GLU A 55 5.69 -47.22 -29.81
N PRO A 56 4.80 -47.72 -30.70
CA PRO A 56 3.39 -48.08 -30.40
C PRO A 56 3.02 -49.55 -30.80
N PRO A 57 1.76 -50.04 -30.69
CA PRO A 57 0.69 -49.94 -29.66
C PRO A 57 0.06 -51.34 -29.30
N ALA A 58 -0.72 -51.57 -28.22
CA ALA A 58 -2.18 -51.38 -27.99
C ALA A 58 -2.70 -52.53 -27.06
N PRO A 59 -3.94 -52.54 -26.49
CA PRO A 59 -4.99 -51.49 -26.45
C PRO A 59 -5.54 -51.12 -25.04
N GLU A 60 -6.11 -49.91 -25.03
CA GLU A 60 -7.22 -49.29 -24.28
C GLU A 60 -7.86 -50.01 -23.07
N GLU A 61 -8.01 -49.28 -21.94
CA GLU A 61 -9.31 -48.93 -21.31
C GLU A 61 -9.15 -47.70 -20.36
N GLY A 62 -9.99 -46.67 -20.53
CA GLY A 62 -10.53 -45.85 -19.43
C GLY A 62 -9.79 -44.58 -18.95
N GLU A 63 -9.99 -43.46 -19.63
CA GLU A 63 -9.67 -42.11 -19.12
C GLU A 63 -10.80 -41.53 -18.26
N GLY A 64 -10.43 -40.94 -17.11
CA GLY A 64 -11.28 -40.11 -16.26
C GLY A 64 -10.42 -39.10 -15.52
N GLU A 65 -10.17 -37.95 -16.16
CA GLU A 65 -9.37 -36.83 -15.64
C GLU A 65 -9.99 -36.18 -14.39
N GLU A 66 -9.19 -36.12 -13.33
CA GLU A 66 -9.46 -35.36 -12.11
C GLU A 66 -9.29 -33.85 -12.35
N HIS A 67 -10.42 -33.12 -12.40
CA HIS A 67 -10.42 -31.67 -12.20
C HIS A 67 -10.15 -31.36 -10.72
N ALA A 68 -8.91 -30.96 -10.40
CA ALA A 68 -8.52 -30.54 -9.05
C ALA A 68 -9.22 -29.22 -8.65
N ASP A 69 -10.23 -29.33 -7.80
CA ASP A 69 -10.87 -28.23 -7.06
C ASP A 69 -9.89 -27.64 -6.01
N GLU A 70 -9.23 -26.53 -6.35
CA GLU A 70 -8.36 -25.78 -5.43
C GLU A 70 -9.10 -25.23 -4.18
N GLY A 71 -10.44 -25.23 -4.15
CA GLY A 71 -11.23 -24.79 -3.00
C GLY A 71 -11.34 -25.83 -1.87
N GLY A 72 -11.20 -27.13 -2.17
CA GLY A 72 -11.38 -28.22 -1.21
C GLY A 72 -10.22 -28.37 -0.23
N ARG A 73 -8.98 -28.22 -0.72
CA ARG A 73 -7.75 -28.44 0.07
C ARG A 73 -7.60 -27.44 1.22
N GLU A 74 -7.99 -26.19 1.04
CA GLU A 74 -7.89 -25.18 2.11
C GLU A 74 -8.95 -25.40 3.21
N LYS A 75 -10.19 -25.77 2.83
CA LYS A 75 -11.25 -26.15 3.78
C LYS A 75 -10.87 -27.38 4.61
N GLN A 76 -10.27 -28.39 3.98
CA GLN A 76 -9.81 -29.60 4.66
C GLN A 76 -8.62 -29.33 5.61
N ARG A 77 -7.68 -28.44 5.21
CA ARG A 77 -6.59 -27.98 6.08
C ARG A 77 -7.09 -27.18 7.29
N ARG A 78 -8.09 -26.30 7.12
CA ARG A 78 -8.72 -25.55 8.22
C ARG A 78 -9.47 -26.47 9.20
N ARG A 79 -10.19 -27.49 8.70
CA ARG A 79 -10.84 -28.52 9.54
C ARG A 79 -9.81 -29.34 10.34
N ARG A 80 -8.72 -29.79 9.71
CA ARG A 80 -7.63 -30.52 10.41
C ARG A 80 -6.95 -29.67 11.49
N ARG A 81 -6.74 -28.37 11.26
CA ARG A 81 -6.18 -27.45 12.28
C ARG A 81 -7.13 -27.23 13.47
N ARG A 82 -8.44 -27.12 13.25
CA ARG A 82 -9.43 -27.01 14.35
C ARG A 82 -9.52 -28.29 15.19
N ALA A 83 -9.44 -29.47 14.57
CA ALA A 83 -9.42 -30.74 15.29
C ALA A 83 -8.18 -30.91 16.18
N ARG A 84 -7.00 -30.46 15.72
CA ARG A 84 -5.77 -30.48 16.54
C ARG A 84 -5.84 -29.51 17.73
N ARG A 85 -6.40 -28.30 17.55
CA ARG A 85 -6.58 -27.35 18.67
C ARG A 85 -7.56 -27.86 19.74
N ARG A 86 -8.63 -28.56 19.34
CA ARG A 86 -9.56 -29.17 20.31
C ARG A 86 -8.93 -30.30 21.11
N ARG A 87 -8.05 -31.12 20.50
CA ARG A 87 -7.31 -32.16 21.22
C ARG A 87 -6.30 -31.58 22.22
N GLN A 88 -5.60 -30.51 21.86
CA GLN A 88 -4.68 -29.82 22.78
C GLN A 88 -5.41 -29.13 23.95
N GLN A 89 -6.66 -28.69 23.78
CA GLN A 89 -7.44 -28.13 24.90
C GLN A 89 -7.96 -29.21 25.85
N GLN A 90 -8.28 -30.41 25.36
CA GLN A 90 -8.67 -31.54 26.20
C GLN A 90 -7.49 -32.19 26.96
N GLU A 91 -6.25 -32.02 26.49
CA GLU A 91 -5.06 -32.48 27.21
C GLU A 91 -4.59 -31.50 28.30
N VAL A 92 -5.04 -30.24 28.27
CA VAL A 92 -4.66 -29.22 29.29
C VAL A 92 -5.71 -29.10 30.40
N GLU A 93 -6.98 -29.46 30.17
CA GLU A 93 -8.03 -29.47 31.22
C GLU A 93 -8.01 -30.73 32.11
N GLY A 94 -7.09 -31.67 31.88
CA GLY A 94 -6.94 -32.90 32.67
C GLY A 94 -5.99 -32.79 33.88
N ALA A 95 -5.34 -31.65 34.10
CA ALA A 95 -4.41 -31.46 35.19
C ALA A 95 -4.41 -30.01 35.69
N GLU A 96 -5.39 -29.66 36.53
CA GLU A 96 -5.22 -28.83 37.73
C GLU A 96 -6.58 -28.63 38.41
N GLY A 97 -6.74 -29.29 39.55
CA GLY A 97 -7.79 -29.00 40.50
C GLY A 97 -7.27 -28.08 41.61
N GLY A 98 -8.14 -27.22 42.11
CA GLY A 98 -8.17 -26.82 43.52
C GLY A 98 -7.80 -25.37 43.88
N GLY A 99 -8.72 -24.70 44.57
CA GLY A 99 -8.51 -23.52 45.44
C GLY A 99 -8.84 -22.18 44.76
N GLY A 100 -9.84 -21.37 45.15
CA GLY A 100 -10.45 -21.18 46.46
C GLY A 100 -9.69 -20.12 47.26
N GLY A 101 -10.17 -18.87 47.29
CA GLY A 101 -9.58 -17.81 48.12
C GLY A 101 -10.07 -16.38 47.84
N ASP A 102 -10.97 -15.92 48.71
CA ASP A 102 -11.49 -14.56 48.89
C ASP A 102 -10.39 -13.54 49.27
N GLY A 103 -10.59 -12.24 48.99
CA GLY A 103 -9.65 -11.21 49.45
C GLY A 103 -9.89 -9.78 48.96
N ASN A 104 -10.85 -9.10 49.57
CA ASN A 104 -11.13 -7.66 49.51
C ASN A 104 -9.97 -6.81 50.07
N ALA A 105 -9.52 -5.75 49.37
CA ALA A 105 -8.92 -4.56 50.01
C ALA A 105 -8.86 -3.33 49.09
N ARG A 106 -9.37 -2.24 49.66
CA ARG A 106 -9.57 -0.87 49.18
C ARG A 106 -8.29 -0.02 49.34
N ALA A 107 -8.33 1.21 48.81
CA ALA A 107 -7.45 2.38 49.06
C ALA A 107 -6.22 2.50 48.13
N ALA A 108 -5.79 3.66 47.63
CA ALA A 108 -6.25 5.04 47.69
C ALA A 108 -5.55 5.83 46.55
N ALA A 109 -6.20 6.87 46.04
CA ALA A 109 -5.54 7.93 45.27
C ALA A 109 -4.56 8.73 46.15
N PRO A 110 -3.65 9.49 45.53
CA PRO A 110 -3.67 10.91 45.85
C PRO A 110 -3.59 11.82 44.61
N SER A 111 -4.35 12.91 44.74
CA SER A 111 -4.36 14.09 43.91
C SER A 111 -3.20 15.02 44.33
N ALA A 112 -2.50 15.63 43.36
CA ALA A 112 -1.64 16.78 43.59
C ALA A 112 -1.79 17.83 42.47
N LYS A 113 -2.58 18.86 42.82
CA LYS A 113 -2.61 20.27 42.43
C LYS A 113 -1.48 20.83 41.52
N ALA A 114 -1.95 21.40 40.40
CA ALA A 114 -1.67 22.71 39.79
C ALA A 114 -0.26 23.36 39.89
N ALA A 115 0.29 23.71 38.72
CA ALA A 115 1.02 24.96 38.50
C ALA A 115 0.79 25.43 37.06
N GLY A 116 0.14 26.60 36.92
CA GLY A 116 -0.01 27.28 35.64
C GLY A 116 1.30 27.90 35.17
N ARG A 117 1.47 27.96 33.85
CA ARG A 117 2.34 28.94 33.21
C ARG A 117 1.77 29.28 31.84
N GLU A 118 1.15 30.45 31.77
CA GLU A 118 0.81 31.11 30.52
C GLU A 118 2.07 31.62 29.81
N GLY A 119 2.02 31.64 28.48
CA GLY A 119 2.80 32.58 27.67
C GLY A 119 3.95 32.00 26.85
N LYS A 120 3.63 31.46 25.66
CA LYS A 120 4.19 31.92 24.38
C LYS A 120 3.52 31.17 23.23
N ALA A 121 3.14 31.92 22.19
CA ALA A 121 2.50 31.45 20.98
C ALA A 121 3.24 30.23 20.38
N ALA A 122 2.73 29.05 20.68
CA ALA A 122 3.02 27.86 19.91
C ALA A 122 2.00 27.86 18.78
N GLU A 123 2.49 27.93 17.55
CA GLU A 123 1.73 27.47 16.39
C GLU A 123 1.01 26.18 16.78
N GLU A 124 -0.30 26.16 16.57
CA GLU A 124 -1.18 25.07 16.97
C GLU A 124 -0.77 23.79 16.23
N GLU A 125 0.24 23.09 16.77
CA GLU A 125 0.69 21.81 16.25
C GLU A 125 -0.44 20.83 16.50
N VAL A 126 -1.18 20.53 15.43
CA VAL A 126 -2.37 19.70 15.44
C VAL A 126 -2.01 18.30 15.94
N LEU A 127 -2.18 18.07 17.24
CA LEU A 127 -2.04 16.77 17.89
C LEU A 127 -2.86 15.73 17.12
N LEU A 128 -2.35 14.49 17.01
CA LEU A 128 -3.14 13.41 16.43
C LEU A 128 -4.22 12.98 17.48
N PRO A 129 -5.54 13.20 17.27
CA PRO A 129 -6.61 12.67 18.09
C PRO A 129 -6.43 11.17 18.29
N ARG A 130 -6.73 10.79 19.53
CA ARG A 130 -6.68 9.42 20.01
C ARG A 130 -7.73 8.56 19.30
N ARG A 131 -7.23 7.50 18.66
CA ARG A 131 -7.89 6.36 18.01
C ARG A 131 -9.36 6.51 17.57
N PRO A 132 -9.59 6.88 16.32
CA PRO A 132 -10.74 6.38 15.57
C PRO A 132 -10.58 4.87 15.33
N GLN A 133 -11.65 4.08 15.45
CA GLN A 133 -11.63 2.71 14.93
C GLN A 133 -11.46 2.81 13.42
N PHE A 134 -10.26 2.50 12.94
CA PHE A 134 -9.92 2.50 11.52
C PHE A 134 -9.83 1.08 11.00
N PRO A 135 -10.92 0.51 10.51
CA PRO A 135 -10.84 -0.76 9.86
C PRO A 135 -10.43 -0.47 8.41
N LEU A 136 -9.14 -0.38 8.10
CA LEU A 136 -8.64 -0.73 6.77
C LEU A 136 -8.85 -2.24 6.55
N ALA A 137 -10.12 -2.67 6.60
CA ALA A 137 -10.55 -4.05 6.77
C ALA A 137 -10.28 -4.88 5.51
N SER A 138 -10.24 -4.19 4.37
CA SER A 138 -9.95 -4.76 3.07
C SER A 138 -8.45 -4.90 2.83
N VAL A 139 -7.60 -4.48 3.76
CA VAL A 139 -6.15 -4.72 3.70
C VAL A 139 -5.83 -6.06 4.38
N ALA A 140 -4.74 -6.72 4.00
CA ALA A 140 -4.34 -7.98 4.60
C ALA A 140 -4.13 -7.82 6.11
N GLY A 141 -4.60 -8.79 6.91
CA GLY A 141 -4.56 -8.69 8.37
C GLY A 141 -3.16 -8.54 8.99
N ALA A 142 -2.10 -8.90 8.27
CA ALA A 142 -0.72 -8.60 8.69
C ALA A 142 -0.40 -7.12 8.53
N LEU A 143 -0.72 -6.53 7.37
CA LEU A 143 -0.50 -5.12 7.08
C LEU A 143 -1.43 -4.22 7.92
N GLN A 144 -2.69 -4.61 8.12
CA GLN A 144 -3.61 -3.92 9.02
C GLN A 144 -3.05 -3.85 10.46
N ARG A 145 -2.46 -4.93 10.97
CA ARG A 145 -1.82 -4.95 12.29
C ARG A 145 -0.59 -4.03 12.35
N ARG A 146 0.24 -4.04 11.30
CA ARG A 146 1.41 -3.13 11.19
C ARG A 146 0.95 -1.66 11.21
N ILE A 147 -0.05 -1.31 10.41
CA ILE A 147 -0.59 0.05 10.35
C ILE A 147 -1.14 0.48 11.70
N ASN A 148 -1.93 -0.37 12.37
CA ASN A 148 -2.48 -0.07 13.69
C ASN A 148 -1.38 0.17 14.72
N ALA A 149 -0.38 -0.71 14.79
CA ALA A 149 0.73 -0.56 15.73
C ALA A 149 1.50 0.73 15.50
N ARG A 150 1.87 1.02 14.24
CA ARG A 150 2.60 2.25 13.90
C ARG A 150 1.78 3.51 14.11
N TYR A 151 0.47 3.47 13.87
CA TYR A 151 -0.40 4.60 14.18
C TYR A 151 -0.50 4.86 15.69
N ASP A 152 -0.61 3.80 16.49
CA ASP A 152 -0.62 3.91 17.95
C ASP A 152 0.71 4.47 18.50
N ASP A 153 1.85 4.10 17.89
CA ASP A 153 3.16 4.69 18.19
C ASP A 153 3.19 6.18 17.82
N LEU A 154 2.70 6.53 16.62
CA LEU A 154 2.67 7.89 16.11
C LEU A 154 1.77 8.81 16.96
N ALA A 155 0.61 8.31 17.37
CA ALA A 155 -0.31 9.03 18.23
C ALA A 155 0.34 9.33 19.59
N ARG A 156 0.97 8.32 20.22
CA ARG A 156 1.70 8.50 21.49
C ARG A 156 2.85 9.50 21.38
N ALA A 157 3.65 9.40 20.32
CA ALA A 157 4.76 10.33 20.08
C ALA A 157 4.26 11.77 19.80
N SER A 158 3.13 11.91 19.11
CA SER A 158 2.50 13.22 18.88
C SER A 158 1.95 13.84 20.17
N GLU A 159 1.30 13.04 21.03
CA GLU A 159 0.82 13.48 22.35
C GLU A 159 1.99 13.93 23.25
N ALA A 160 3.13 13.23 23.17
CA ALA A 160 4.36 13.57 23.88
C ALA A 160 5.20 14.68 23.21
N ARG A 161 4.76 15.24 22.07
CA ARG A 161 5.49 16.25 21.26
C ARG A 161 6.92 15.83 20.91
N CYS A 162 7.14 14.54 20.69
CA CYS A 162 8.45 13.96 20.34
C CYS A 162 8.39 13.18 19.03
N LEU A 163 7.52 13.63 18.11
CA LEU A 163 7.35 12.99 16.82
C LEU A 163 8.60 13.14 15.95
N THR A 164 9.16 12.02 15.50
CA THR A 164 10.39 12.02 14.70
C THR A 164 10.11 11.81 13.21
N ILE A 165 11.04 12.26 12.37
CA ILE A 165 11.03 12.04 10.92
C ILE A 165 10.99 10.53 10.61
N GLU A 166 11.79 9.73 11.33
CA GLU A 166 11.89 8.28 11.12
C GLU A 166 10.54 7.58 11.36
N GLN A 167 9.86 7.89 12.47
CA GLN A 167 8.54 7.33 12.79
C GLN A 167 7.48 7.67 11.72
N VAL A 168 7.49 8.91 11.24
CA VAL A 168 6.60 9.35 10.15
C VAL A 168 6.93 8.61 8.86
N ASN A 169 8.21 8.43 8.53
CA ASN A 169 8.64 7.72 7.31
C ASN A 169 8.28 6.23 7.35
N GLU A 170 8.50 5.55 8.48
CA GLU A 170 8.07 4.16 8.66
C GLU A 170 6.55 4.00 8.50
N PHE A 171 5.78 4.94 9.02
CA PHE A 171 4.33 4.95 8.87
C PHE A 171 3.91 5.22 7.43
N LEU A 172 4.58 6.14 6.72
CA LEU A 172 4.37 6.41 5.30
C LEU A 172 4.57 5.16 4.45
N ASN A 173 5.62 4.39 4.71
CA ASN A 173 5.86 3.13 4.01
C ASN A 173 4.70 2.14 4.22
N CYS A 174 4.15 2.06 5.44
CA CYS A 174 2.97 1.24 5.70
C CYS A 174 1.71 1.76 4.97
N LEU A 175 1.55 3.08 4.83
CA LEU A 175 0.47 3.68 4.06
C LEU A 175 0.62 3.43 2.55
N ILE A 176 1.84 3.46 2.02
CA ILE A 176 2.13 3.13 0.62
C ILE A 176 1.75 1.67 0.34
N ASP A 177 2.17 0.74 1.22
CA ASP A 177 1.76 -0.67 1.16
C ASP A 177 0.22 -0.79 1.14
N ALA A 178 -0.46 -0.07 2.02
CA ALA A 178 -1.93 -0.08 2.11
C ALA A 178 -2.59 0.44 0.84
N ARG A 179 -2.09 1.56 0.29
CA ARG A 179 -2.58 2.15 -0.96
C ARG A 179 -2.47 1.15 -2.10
N ASN A 180 -1.32 0.49 -2.23
CA ASN A 180 -1.08 -0.47 -3.29
C ASN A 180 -2.00 -1.69 -3.18
N GLU A 181 -2.22 -2.22 -1.97
CA GLU A 181 -3.15 -3.33 -1.77
C GLU A 181 -4.60 -2.92 -2.05
N LEU A 182 -5.04 -1.75 -1.57
CA LEU A 182 -6.39 -1.23 -1.83
C LEU A 182 -6.65 -0.99 -3.32
N LEU A 183 -5.67 -0.43 -4.04
CA LEU A 183 -5.75 -0.24 -5.49
C LEU A 183 -5.88 -1.59 -6.21
N GLN A 184 -5.02 -2.55 -5.87
CA GLN A 184 -5.06 -3.89 -6.45
C GLN A 184 -6.42 -4.57 -6.21
N ARG A 185 -6.96 -4.48 -4.99
CA ARG A 185 -8.29 -5.03 -4.68
C ARG A 185 -9.41 -4.31 -5.41
N CYS A 186 -9.38 -2.98 -5.50
CA CYS A 186 -10.36 -2.20 -6.25
C CYS A 186 -10.43 -2.64 -7.71
N GLU A 187 -9.28 -2.80 -8.37
CA GLU A 187 -9.26 -3.27 -9.75
C GLU A 187 -9.78 -4.71 -9.88
N ASN A 188 -9.39 -5.61 -8.97
CA ASN A 188 -9.85 -7.00 -8.97
C ASN A 188 -11.38 -7.11 -8.79
N VAL A 189 -11.92 -6.36 -7.83
CA VAL A 189 -13.37 -6.28 -7.57
C VAL A 189 -14.09 -5.67 -8.76
N GLN A 190 -13.57 -4.57 -9.33
CA GLN A 190 -14.18 -3.91 -10.47
C GLN A 190 -14.21 -4.79 -11.72
N ARG A 191 -13.10 -5.51 -12.01
CA ARG A 191 -13.02 -6.46 -13.12
C ARG A 191 -14.01 -7.62 -12.90
N SER A 192 -14.00 -8.22 -11.71
CA SER A 192 -14.90 -9.32 -11.36
C SER A 192 -16.38 -8.92 -11.43
N PHE A 193 -16.71 -7.72 -10.94
CA PHE A 193 -18.06 -7.18 -10.94
C PHE A 193 -18.57 -6.99 -12.37
N LYS A 194 -17.77 -6.37 -13.24
CA LYS A 194 -18.13 -6.18 -14.66
C LYS A 194 -18.40 -7.51 -15.36
N ILE A 195 -17.53 -8.50 -15.17
CA ILE A 195 -17.68 -9.84 -15.77
C ILE A 195 -18.96 -10.51 -15.28
N LYS A 196 -19.17 -10.59 -13.96
CA LYS A 196 -20.34 -11.30 -13.39
C LYS A 196 -21.65 -10.59 -13.68
N LYS A 197 -21.66 -9.25 -13.70
CA LYS A 197 -22.84 -8.48 -14.12
C LYS A 197 -23.18 -8.73 -15.60
N ALA A 198 -22.18 -8.80 -16.48
CA ALA A 198 -22.39 -9.18 -17.88
C ALA A 198 -22.91 -10.62 -18.02
N MET A 199 -22.42 -11.54 -17.19
CA MET A 199 -22.93 -12.91 -17.15
C MET A 199 -24.39 -12.99 -16.69
N LEU A 200 -24.84 -12.14 -15.74
CA LEU A 200 -26.24 -12.06 -15.31
C LEU A 200 -27.17 -11.50 -16.40
N SER A 201 -26.68 -10.54 -17.19
CA SER A 201 -27.44 -10.02 -18.34
C SER A 201 -27.57 -11.03 -19.47
N ASN A 202 -26.77 -12.11 -19.48
CA ASN A 202 -26.85 -13.13 -20.51
C ASN A 202 -27.95 -14.15 -20.19
N HIS A 203 -28.99 -14.16 -21.02
CA HIS A 203 -30.20 -14.97 -20.86
C HIS A 203 -29.97 -16.50 -20.88
N ARG A 204 -28.80 -16.98 -21.36
CA ARG A 204 -28.44 -18.41 -21.36
C ARG A 204 -28.13 -18.99 -19.97
N ASN A 205 -27.86 -18.16 -18.97
CA ASN A 205 -27.43 -18.60 -17.63
C ASN A 205 -28.59 -18.83 -16.63
N TYR A 206 -29.84 -18.57 -17.02
CA TYR A 206 -30.99 -18.52 -16.10
C TYR A 206 -31.46 -19.86 -15.51
N ARG A 207 -30.91 -21.00 -15.95
CA ARG A 207 -31.54 -22.30 -15.66
C ARG A 207 -31.01 -23.04 -14.42
N SER A 208 -29.84 -22.68 -13.87
CA SER A 208 -29.31 -23.37 -12.67
C SER A 208 -28.29 -22.60 -11.80
N SER A 209 -27.73 -21.49 -12.26
CA SER A 209 -26.67 -20.77 -11.53
C SER A 209 -26.95 -19.29 -11.27
N TYR A 210 -28.14 -18.81 -11.64
CA TYR A 210 -28.53 -17.41 -11.51
C TYR A 210 -28.39 -16.90 -10.07
N ASP A 211 -29.04 -17.56 -9.10
CA ASP A 211 -29.03 -17.13 -7.70
C ASP A 211 -27.61 -17.07 -7.14
N ARG A 212 -26.79 -18.08 -7.43
CA ARG A 212 -25.38 -18.11 -7.02
C ARG A 212 -24.58 -16.97 -7.65
N LEU A 213 -24.84 -16.64 -8.91
CA LEU A 213 -24.17 -15.56 -9.62
C LEU A 213 -24.63 -14.19 -9.10
N PHE A 214 -25.92 -14.04 -8.81
CA PHE A 214 -26.51 -12.86 -8.19
C PHE A 214 -25.88 -12.60 -6.82
N ASP A 215 -25.81 -13.62 -5.96
CA ASP A 215 -25.12 -13.56 -4.66
C ASP A 215 -23.64 -13.16 -4.78
N GLN A 216 -22.96 -13.59 -5.84
CA GLN A 216 -21.58 -13.18 -6.10
C GLN A 216 -21.50 -11.70 -6.49
N VAL A 217 -22.45 -11.19 -7.26
CA VAL A 217 -22.52 -9.78 -7.64
C VAL A 217 -22.84 -8.91 -6.42
N CYS A 218 -23.83 -9.27 -5.59
CA CYS A 218 -24.13 -8.56 -4.35
C CYS A 218 -22.92 -8.51 -3.40
N ARG A 219 -22.18 -9.62 -3.27
CA ARG A 219 -20.94 -9.64 -2.47
C ARG A 219 -19.87 -8.69 -3.01
N LEU A 220 -19.69 -8.63 -4.32
CA LEU A 220 -18.73 -7.72 -4.96
C LEU A 220 -19.15 -6.25 -4.79
N GLU A 221 -20.44 -5.94 -4.78
CA GLU A 221 -20.94 -4.59 -4.48
C GLU A 221 -20.64 -4.18 -3.04
N ALA A 222 -20.91 -5.07 -2.09
CA ALA A 222 -20.56 -4.84 -0.69
C ALA A 222 -19.03 -4.66 -0.51
N GLU A 223 -18.21 -5.46 -1.19
CA GLU A 223 -16.75 -5.33 -1.15
C GLU A 223 -16.28 -4.00 -1.76
N ARG A 224 -16.86 -3.58 -2.90
CA ARG A 224 -16.60 -2.26 -3.50
C ARG A 224 -16.92 -1.14 -2.51
N ASP A 225 -18.05 -1.23 -1.82
CA ASP A 225 -18.45 -0.18 -0.87
C ASP A 225 -17.60 -0.18 0.40
N ASN A 226 -17.08 -1.34 0.83
CA ASN A 226 -16.07 -1.40 1.88
C ASN A 226 -14.73 -0.80 1.43
N LEU A 227 -14.28 -1.07 0.20
CA LEU A 227 -13.07 -0.46 -0.36
C LEU A 227 -13.18 1.07 -0.45
N LYS A 228 -14.36 1.61 -0.74
CA LYS A 228 -14.60 3.07 -0.68
C LYS A 228 -14.44 3.63 0.73
N LYS A 229 -14.93 2.93 1.75
CA LYS A 229 -14.75 3.34 3.16
C LYS A 229 -13.27 3.31 3.54
N ASP A 230 -12.55 2.26 3.15
CA ASP A 230 -11.11 2.14 3.42
C ASP A 230 -10.31 3.24 2.70
N ALA A 231 -10.68 3.58 1.47
CA ALA A 231 -10.09 4.70 0.75
C ALA A 231 -10.33 6.05 1.46
N ALA A 232 -11.53 6.28 1.98
CA ALA A 232 -11.83 7.47 2.77
C ALA A 232 -11.00 7.54 4.06
N ILE A 233 -10.82 6.40 4.74
CA ILE A 233 -9.95 6.28 5.92
C ILE A 233 -8.49 6.58 5.56
N TYR A 234 -7.98 5.98 4.49
CA TYR A 234 -6.63 6.23 4.00
C TYR A 234 -6.41 7.73 3.72
N ASN A 235 -7.34 8.38 3.00
CA ASN A 235 -7.27 9.80 2.70
C ASN A 235 -7.27 10.65 3.97
N TYR A 236 -8.13 10.32 4.95
CA TYR A 236 -8.16 11.00 6.24
C TYR A 236 -6.81 10.89 6.97
N ILE A 237 -6.24 9.68 7.05
CA ILE A 237 -4.94 9.47 7.71
C ILE A 237 -3.85 10.27 6.98
N GLN A 238 -3.83 10.22 5.65
CA GLN A 238 -2.87 10.95 4.83
C GLN A 238 -2.97 12.47 5.03
N GLU A 239 -4.18 13.04 4.99
CA GLU A 239 -4.40 14.48 5.20
C GLU A 239 -3.89 14.93 6.57
N ARG A 240 -4.06 14.08 7.59
CA ARG A 240 -3.61 14.40 8.94
C ARG A 240 -2.11 14.31 9.10
N LEU A 241 -1.50 13.30 8.48
CA LEU A 241 -0.05 13.17 8.47
C LEU A 241 0.61 14.35 7.77
N GLN A 242 0.01 14.84 6.68
CA GLN A 242 0.47 16.03 5.94
C GLN A 242 0.51 17.32 6.76
N LYS A 243 -0.25 17.40 7.85
CA LYS A 243 -0.24 18.55 8.75
C LYS A 243 0.90 18.52 9.77
N SER A 244 1.52 17.36 9.98
CA SER A 244 2.61 17.19 10.95
C SER A 244 3.91 17.86 10.50
N VAL A 245 4.66 18.44 11.44
CA VAL A 245 5.95 19.09 11.17
C VAL A 245 6.97 18.12 10.53
N PRO A 246 7.15 16.88 11.03
CA PRO A 246 8.13 15.97 10.43
C PRO A 246 7.78 15.56 9.00
N TYR A 247 6.48 15.46 8.67
CA TYR A 247 6.07 15.22 7.28
C TYR A 247 6.46 16.37 6.35
N LYS A 248 6.26 17.62 6.78
CA LYS A 248 6.67 18.80 6.00
C LYS A 248 8.18 18.81 5.76
N MET A 249 8.97 18.49 6.80
CA MET A 249 10.42 18.34 6.69
C MET A 249 10.82 17.25 5.68
N ILE A 250 10.15 16.09 5.69
CA ILE A 250 10.38 15.04 4.68
C ILE A 250 10.15 15.58 3.27
N MET A 251 9.04 16.30 3.05
CA MET A 251 8.72 16.86 1.74
C MET A 251 9.74 17.93 1.29
N GLU A 252 10.18 18.79 2.20
CA GLU A 252 11.21 19.81 1.93
C GLU A 252 12.56 19.17 1.57
N LEU A 253 12.99 18.15 2.34
CA LEU A 253 14.21 17.40 2.05
C LEU A 253 14.13 16.68 0.69
N SER A 254 12.99 16.05 0.36
CA SER A 254 12.79 15.42 -0.95
C SER A 254 12.77 16.44 -2.10
N ALA A 255 12.29 17.65 -1.88
CA ALA A 255 12.33 18.71 -2.89
C ALA A 255 13.78 19.17 -3.14
N MET A 256 14.57 19.35 -2.09
CA MET A 256 15.99 19.69 -2.22
C MET A 256 16.81 18.61 -2.93
N GLU A 257 16.51 17.32 -2.71
CA GLU A 257 17.13 16.21 -3.44
C GLU A 257 16.81 16.23 -4.94
N MET A 258 15.61 16.68 -5.34
CA MET A 258 15.24 16.82 -6.75
C MET A 258 15.79 18.09 -7.41
N GLU A 259 16.03 19.14 -6.64
CA GLU A 259 16.62 20.40 -7.10
C GLU A 259 18.16 20.38 -7.09
N ALA A 260 18.76 19.35 -6.48
CA ALA A 260 20.18 19.11 -6.59
C ALA A 260 20.54 19.01 -8.08
N PRO A 261 21.39 19.91 -8.61
CA PRO A 261 21.79 19.83 -10.01
C PRO A 261 22.39 18.45 -10.24
N GLU A 262 21.88 17.73 -11.23
CA GLU A 262 22.51 16.52 -11.76
C GLU A 262 23.82 16.95 -12.42
N ILE A 263 24.82 17.26 -11.60
CA ILE A 263 26.17 17.58 -12.04
C ILE A 263 26.70 16.34 -12.76
N SER A 264 27.03 16.53 -14.03
CA SER A 264 27.63 15.44 -14.79
C SER A 264 29.00 15.11 -14.20
N PHE A 265 29.45 13.87 -14.32
CA PHE A 265 30.77 13.46 -13.85
C PHE A 265 31.89 14.37 -14.42
N GLU A 266 31.74 14.81 -15.68
CA GLU A 266 32.66 15.73 -16.34
C GLU A 266 32.67 17.13 -15.71
N GLU A 267 31.51 17.62 -15.27
CA GLU A 267 31.35 18.92 -14.60
C GLU A 267 31.90 18.88 -13.15
N LEU A 268 31.76 17.74 -12.47
CA LEU A 268 32.41 17.47 -11.19
C LEU A 268 33.94 17.51 -11.32
N LEU A 269 34.48 16.83 -12.34
CA LEU A 269 35.92 16.83 -12.61
C LEU A 269 36.44 18.23 -12.98
N ALA A 270 35.68 19.00 -13.76
CA ALA A 270 36.04 20.37 -14.09
C ALA A 270 36.11 21.25 -12.83
N LYS A 271 35.12 21.14 -11.93
CA LYS A 271 35.08 21.87 -10.67
C LYS A 271 36.21 21.45 -9.71
N GLU A 272 36.53 20.15 -9.63
CA GLU A 272 37.65 19.65 -8.82
C GLU A 272 39.01 20.10 -9.38
N LYS A 273 39.16 20.15 -10.70
CA LYS A 273 40.38 20.65 -11.35
C LYS A 273 40.58 22.16 -11.12
N GLU A 274 39.49 22.91 -11.05
CA GLU A 274 39.49 24.35 -10.71
C GLU A 274 39.67 24.62 -9.22
N ASP A 275 39.45 23.61 -8.35
CA ASP A 275 39.72 23.68 -6.91
C ASP A 275 41.22 23.66 -6.64
N THR A 276 41.84 24.79 -6.91
CA THR A 276 43.26 25.02 -6.64
C THR A 276 43.61 24.78 -5.18
N ALA A 277 42.70 24.97 -4.21
CA ALA A 277 43.00 24.71 -2.79
C ALA A 277 43.19 23.21 -2.50
N PHE A 278 42.47 22.33 -3.20
CA PHE A 278 42.62 20.88 -3.09
C PHE A 278 43.94 20.38 -3.71
N TRP A 279 44.35 20.96 -4.85
CA TRP A 279 45.58 20.58 -5.58
C TRP A 279 46.85 21.30 -5.12
N GLN A 280 46.75 22.29 -4.24
CA GLN A 280 47.93 22.91 -3.66
C GLN A 280 48.69 21.86 -2.84
N PRO A 281 49.96 21.57 -3.17
CA PRO A 281 50.80 20.78 -2.31
C PRO A 281 50.98 21.62 -1.05
N ASN A 282 50.18 21.36 -0.02
CA ASN A 282 50.38 21.95 1.27
C ASN A 282 51.70 21.37 1.77
N GLY A 283 52.79 22.10 1.50
CA GLY A 283 54.19 21.66 1.51
C GLY A 283 54.76 21.34 2.89
N LYS A 284 53.94 20.76 3.76
CA LYS A 284 54.36 20.13 5.00
C LYS A 284 54.25 18.62 4.84
N MET A 285 54.93 18.07 3.82
CA MET A 285 55.32 16.67 3.90
C MET A 285 56.18 16.54 5.16
N ARG A 286 55.64 15.86 6.16
CA ARG A 286 56.34 15.49 7.39
C ARG A 286 57.64 14.82 6.98
N SER A 287 58.76 15.47 7.26
CA SER A 287 60.08 14.88 7.17
C SER A 287 60.11 13.72 8.16
N ILE A 288 59.88 12.51 7.67
CA ILE A 288 60.18 11.28 8.41
C ILE A 288 61.70 11.15 8.39
N SER A 289 62.31 11.57 9.50
CA SER A 289 63.71 11.31 9.80
C SER A 289 63.89 9.78 9.87
N SER A 290 64.62 9.24 8.90
CA SER A 290 65.21 7.90 9.04
C SER A 290 66.47 8.03 9.87
N LYS A 291 66.60 7.11 10.83
CA LYS A 291 67.83 6.81 11.58
C LYS A 291 68.99 6.48 10.64
#